data_AF-A0A7X7UUH0-F1
#
_entry.id   AF-A0A7X7UUH0-F1
#
_cell.length_a   1.000
_cell.length_b   1.000
_cell.length_c   1.000
_cell.angle_alpha   90.00
_cell.angle_beta   90.00
_cell.angle_gamma   90.00
#
_symmetry.space_group_name_H-M   'P 1'
#
loop_
_entity.id
_entity.type
_entity.pdbx_description
1 polymer ?
#
loop_
_entity_poly.entity_id
_entity_poly.type
_entity_poly.pdbx_seq_one_letter_code
_entity_poly.pdbx_strand_id
1 'polypeptide(L)'
;MEIIGKLFSKLPQQSGEGKNGKWVKQEFIVETQDQFPRKICIALWGDKVRDLDLFQIGESLKAMVNVESREFNGKWYTDVKAWRLEKVDKSSTSPTPEAYPMPGPDDVPPFIPGEFTAEEGDDLPF
;
A
#
# COMPACT_ATOMS: atom_id res chain seq x y z
N MET A 1 3.43 10.79 -7.29
CA MET A 1 2.94 9.44 -6.90
C MET A 1 2.73 9.44 -5.40
N GLU A 2 1.90 8.55 -4.85
CA GLU A 2 1.72 8.41 -3.40
C GLU A 2 1.91 6.94 -2.96
N ILE A 3 2.39 6.76 -1.73
CA ILE A 3 2.53 5.45 -1.07
C ILE A 3 1.87 5.57 0.29
N ILE A 4 0.92 4.69 0.58
CA ILE A 4 0.20 4.64 1.85
C ILE A 4 0.61 3.36 2.58
N GLY A 5 0.91 3.48 3.86
CA GLY A 5 1.23 2.30 4.65
C GLY A 5 1.61 2.63 6.08
N LYS A 6 2.04 1.59 6.79
CA LYS A 6 2.46 1.67 8.19
C LYS A 6 3.95 1.93 8.27
N LEU A 7 4.37 2.89 9.10
CA LEU A 7 5.78 3.15 9.36
C LEU A 7 6.39 1.94 10.07
N PHE A 8 7.23 1.18 9.38
CA PHE A 8 7.86 -0.04 9.91
C PHE A 8 9.13 0.27 10.69
N SER A 9 9.99 1.15 10.16
CA SER A 9 11.25 1.52 10.82
C SER A 9 11.79 2.85 10.31
N LYS A 10 12.58 3.54 11.13
CA LYS A 10 13.36 4.72 10.74
C LYS A 10 14.83 4.33 10.74
N LEU A 11 15.52 4.57 9.62
CA LEU A 11 16.97 4.35 9.53
C LEU A 11 17.73 5.55 10.11
N PRO A 12 19.00 5.38 10.49
CA PRO A 12 19.82 6.46 11.03
C PRO A 12 19.89 7.66 10.06
N GLN A 13 19.78 8.87 10.60
CA GLN A 13 19.97 10.09 9.83
C GLN A 13 21.42 10.18 9.35
N GLN A 14 21.60 10.53 8.08
CA GLN A 14 22.88 10.78 7.43
C GLN A 14 22.99 12.27 7.11
N SER A 15 24.20 12.81 7.19
CA SER A 15 24.47 14.19 6.77
C SER A 15 25.89 14.30 6.22
N GLY A 16 26.13 15.34 5.43
CA GLY A 16 27.44 15.61 4.86
C GLY A 16 27.49 16.96 4.17
N GLU A 17 28.62 17.22 3.52
CA GLU A 17 28.82 18.41 2.70
C GLU A 17 28.94 18.00 1.23
N GLY A 18 28.14 18.63 0.36
CA GLY A 18 28.12 18.36 -1.07
C GLY A 18 28.33 19.63 -1.88
N LYS A 19 28.33 19.51 -3.21
CA LYS A 19 28.50 20.64 -4.13
C LYS A 19 27.50 21.79 -3.90
N ASN A 20 26.31 21.48 -3.38
CA ASN A 20 25.25 22.45 -3.11
C ASN A 20 25.15 22.82 -1.62
N GLY A 21 26.18 22.55 -0.81
CA GLY A 21 26.21 22.80 0.62
C GLY A 21 25.90 21.57 1.47
N LYS A 22 25.57 21.81 2.75
CA LYS A 22 25.26 20.76 3.70
C LYS A 22 23.96 20.06 3.33
N TRP A 23 23.98 18.74 3.29
CA TRP A 23 22.79 17.93 3.06
C TRP A 23 22.52 17.06 4.28
N VAL A 24 21.24 16.77 4.47
CA VAL A 24 20.75 15.78 5.43
C VAL A 24 19.81 14.85 4.69
N LYS A 25 19.92 13.56 5.00
CA LYS A 25 19.10 12.49 4.46
C LYS A 25 18.65 11.60 5.59
N GLN A 26 17.40 11.17 5.59
CA GLN A 26 16.95 10.09 6.44
C GLN A 26 16.03 9.17 5.66
N GLU A 27 16.24 7.88 5.84
CA GLU A 27 15.45 6.85 5.19
C GLU A 27 14.51 6.20 6.19
N PHE A 28 13.36 5.75 5.72
CA PHE A 28 12.39 5.04 6.52
C PHE A 28 11.74 3.94 5.69
N ILE A 29 11.29 2.90 6.37
CA ILE A 29 10.63 1.76 5.76
C ILE A 29 9.14 1.87 6.00
N VAL A 30 8.36 1.81 4.93
CA VAL A 30 6.89 1.72 4.97
C VAL A 30 6.50 0.31 4.57
N GLU A 31 5.60 -0.29 5.35
CA GLU A 31 4.93 -1.54 5.00
C GLU A 31 3.55 -1.21 4.40
N THR A 32 3.30 -1.63 3.16
CA THR A 32 2.01 -1.39 2.50
C THR A 32 0.88 -2.22 3.15
N GLN A 33 -0.37 -1.77 3.00
CA GLN A 33 -1.54 -2.39 3.64
C GLN A 33 -2.40 -3.21 2.67
N ASP A 34 -1.77 -3.80 1.66
CA ASP A 34 -2.41 -4.65 0.65
C ASP A 34 -2.42 -6.13 1.09
N GLN A 35 -3.09 -7.00 0.32
CA GLN A 35 -3.13 -8.45 0.57
C GLN A 35 -1.74 -9.09 0.70
N PHE A 36 -0.73 -8.52 0.02
CA PHE A 36 0.67 -8.93 0.10
C PHE A 36 1.53 -7.74 0.52
N PRO A 37 1.68 -7.49 1.84
CA PRO A 37 2.36 -6.30 2.34
C PRO A 37 3.84 -6.32 1.91
N ARG A 38 4.29 -5.20 1.34
CA ARG A 38 5.68 -5.01 0.90
C ARG A 38 6.33 -3.92 1.72
N LYS A 39 7.61 -4.11 2.03
CA LYS A 39 8.44 -3.10 2.67
C LYS A 39 9.13 -2.26 1.61
N ILE A 40 8.91 -0.96 1.65
CA ILE A 40 9.45 0.02 0.71
C ILE A 40 10.35 0.97 1.49
N CYS A 41 11.60 1.12 1.05
CA CYS A 41 12.51 2.12 1.59
C CYS A 41 12.27 3.46 0.88
N ILE A 42 12.04 4.52 1.64
CA ILE A 42 11.75 5.86 1.15
C ILE A 42 12.73 6.84 1.79
N ALA A 43 13.30 7.74 0.98
CA ALA A 43 14.25 8.75 1.42
C ALA A 43 13.60 10.14 1.55
N LEU A 44 13.90 10.82 2.66
CA LEU A 44 13.68 12.26 2.84
C LEU A 44 15.02 12.99 2.78
N TRP A 45 14.97 14.22 2.28
CA TRP A 45 16.14 15.06 2.09
C TRP A 45 15.89 16.47 2.64
N GLY A 46 16.95 17.11 3.13
CA GLY A 46 16.90 18.50 3.60
C GLY A 46 15.93 18.67 4.77
N ASP A 47 15.19 19.77 4.77
CA ASP A 47 14.26 20.12 5.85
C ASP A 47 13.14 19.08 6.07
N LYS A 48 12.80 18.32 5.03
CA LYS A 48 11.75 17.29 5.07
C LYS A 48 12.07 16.11 5.97
N VAL A 49 13.35 15.93 6.33
CA VAL A 49 13.75 14.90 7.30
C VAL A 49 13.04 15.07 8.64
N ARG A 50 12.81 16.32 9.08
CA ARG A 50 12.10 16.62 10.34
C ARG A 50 10.64 16.22 10.33
N ASP A 51 10.01 16.14 9.15
CA ASP A 51 8.60 15.72 9.03
C ASP A 51 8.41 14.29 9.52
N LEU A 52 9.46 13.45 9.45
CA LEU A 52 9.43 12.07 9.91
C LEU A 52 9.32 11.97 11.45
N ASP A 53 9.75 12.98 12.21
CA ASP A 53 9.65 12.98 13.67
C ASP A 53 8.20 13.05 14.17
N LEU A 54 7.28 13.52 13.33
CA LEU A 54 5.85 13.62 13.64
C LEU A 54 5.11 12.27 13.67
N PHE A 55 5.78 11.20 13.25
CA PHE A 55 5.23 9.86 13.11
C PHE A 55 5.93 8.86 14.03
N GLN A 56 5.16 7.98 14.66
CA GLN A 56 5.68 6.89 15.47
C GLN A 56 5.78 5.58 14.66
N ILE A 57 6.69 4.69 15.06
CA ILE A 57 6.75 3.34 14.47
C ILE A 57 5.40 2.67 14.71
N GLY A 58 4.82 2.14 13.63
CA GLY A 58 3.51 1.53 13.61
C GLY A 58 2.36 2.48 13.25
N GLU A 59 2.62 3.77 13.07
CA GLU A 59 1.61 4.74 12.61
C GLU A 59 1.39 4.64 11.10
N SER A 60 0.14 4.81 10.65
CA SER A 60 -0.19 4.91 9.22
C SER A 60 0.16 6.29 8.69
N LEU A 61 0.83 6.35 7.56
CA LEU A 61 1.19 7.58 6.87
C LEU A 61 0.97 7.46 5.36
N LYS A 62 0.82 8.62 4.73
CA LYS A 62 0.81 8.79 3.28
C LYS A 62 2.05 9.57 2.89
N ALA A 63 2.91 8.98 2.08
CA ALA A 63 4.11 9.60 1.54
C ALA A 63 3.86 10.00 0.08
N MET A 64 3.97 11.30 -0.21
CA MET A 64 4.00 11.80 -1.58
C MET A 64 5.43 11.67 -2.11
N VAL A 65 5.61 10.85 -3.15
CA VAL A 65 6.92 10.44 -3.63
C VAL A 65 7.14 10.72 -5.11
N ASN A 66 8.41 10.90 -5.44
CA ASN A 66 8.97 10.83 -6.77
C ASN A 66 9.83 9.57 -6.86
N VAL A 67 9.64 8.79 -7.93
CA VAL A 67 10.42 7.59 -8.21
C VAL A 67 11.36 7.92 -9.36
N GLU A 68 12.65 7.77 -9.11
CA GLU A 68 13.69 8.10 -10.07
C GLU A 68 14.59 6.89 -10.25
N SER A 69 14.96 6.59 -11.49
CA SER A 69 15.94 5.53 -11.77
C SER A 69 17.19 6.14 -12.37
N ARG A 70 18.34 5.68 -11.90
CA ARG A 70 19.65 6.04 -12.43
C ARG A 70 20.39 4.80 -12.86
N GLU A 71 21.03 4.88 -14.01
CA GLU A 71 21.92 3.83 -14.50
C GLU A 71 23.34 4.11 -14.00
N PHE A 72 24.00 3.07 -13.49
CA PHE A 72 25.39 3.09 -13.13
C PHE A 72 26.04 1.75 -13.48
N ASN A 73 26.98 1.79 -14.43
CA ASN A 73 27.75 0.64 -14.89
C ASN A 73 26.88 -0.53 -15.38
N GLY A 74 25.88 -0.21 -16.20
CA GLY A 74 24.90 -1.14 -16.78
C GLY A 74 23.83 -1.62 -15.80
N LYS A 75 23.84 -1.15 -14.55
CA LYS A 75 22.85 -1.50 -13.52
C LYS A 75 21.95 -0.32 -13.23
N TRP A 76 20.65 -0.59 -13.13
CA TRP A 76 19.65 0.42 -12.79
C TRP A 76 19.36 0.39 -11.29
N TYR A 77 19.38 1.56 -10.68
CA TYR A 77 19.06 1.77 -9.28
C TYR A 77 17.89 2.72 -9.18
N THR A 78 16.85 2.30 -8.47
CA THR A 78 15.65 3.11 -8.25
C THR A 78 15.69 3.73 -6.87
N ASP A 79 15.45 5.03 -6.81
CA ASP A 79 15.35 5.82 -5.58
C ASP A 79 13.92 6.31 -5.43
N VAL A 80 13.35 6.13 -4.24
CA VAL A 80 12.00 6.61 -3.90
C VAL A 80 12.16 7.77 -2.93
N LYS A 81 11.91 8.99 -3.41
CA LYS A 81 12.10 10.22 -2.62
C LYS A 81 10.76 10.79 -2.22
N ALA A 82 10.53 10.94 -0.92
CA ALA A 82 9.38 11.67 -0.41
C ALA A 82 9.65 13.17 -0.41
N TRP A 83 8.68 13.95 -0.89
CA TRP A 83 8.70 15.41 -0.81
C TRP A 83 7.67 15.96 0.19
N ARG A 84 6.72 15.12 0.63
CA ARG A 84 5.72 15.44 1.66
C ARG A 84 5.24 14.16 2.35
N LEU A 85 5.01 14.25 3.66
CA LEU A 85 4.34 13.23 4.46
C LEU A 85 3.03 13.77 5.00
N GLU A 86 2.01 12.92 5.09
CA GLU A 86 0.69 13.24 5.62
C GLU A 86 0.23 12.14 6.58
N LYS A 87 -0.48 12.53 7.64
CA LYS A 87 -1.15 11.58 8.52
C LYS A 87 -2.35 10.99 7.79
N VAL A 88 -2.57 9.70 7.96
CA VAL A 88 -3.78 9.04 7.47
C VAL A 88 -4.78 9.09 8.62
N ASP A 89 -5.74 10.00 8.53
CA ASP A 89 -6.87 10.01 9.45
C ASP A 89 -7.62 8.68 9.34
N LYS A 90 -7.87 8.03 10.49
CA LYS A 90 -8.64 6.77 10.57
C LYS A 90 -10.09 6.90 10.08
N SER A 91 -10.49 8.09 9.67
CA SER A 91 -11.84 8.45 9.23
C SER A 91 -12.12 8.14 7.75
N SER A 92 -11.12 7.75 6.95
CA SER A 92 -11.23 7.80 5.48
C SER A 92 -10.90 6.51 4.72
N THR A 93 -10.76 5.37 5.40
CA THR A 93 -10.66 4.08 4.71
C THR A 93 -11.50 3.03 5.44
N SER A 94 -12.82 3.14 5.30
CA SER A 94 -13.63 1.93 5.30
C SER A 94 -13.56 1.36 3.88
N PRO A 95 -13.00 0.15 3.66
CA PRO A 95 -13.37 -0.58 2.46
C PRO A 95 -14.89 -0.79 2.55
N THR A 96 -15.65 -0.13 1.70
CA THR A 96 -17.01 -0.58 1.42
C THR A 96 -16.88 -2.02 0.95
N PRO A 97 -17.40 -3.03 1.69
CA PRO A 97 -17.60 -4.32 1.07
C PRO A 97 -18.50 -4.07 -0.13
N GLU A 98 -18.05 -4.46 -1.32
CA GLU A 98 -18.89 -4.60 -2.50
C GLU A 98 -20.07 -5.48 -2.08
N ALA A 99 -21.19 -4.83 -1.77
CA ALA A 99 -22.46 -5.49 -1.60
C ALA A 99 -22.81 -6.00 -2.99
N TYR A 100 -22.50 -7.27 -3.24
CA TYR A 100 -23.11 -8.02 -4.33
C TYR A 100 -24.62 -7.76 -4.25
N PRO A 101 -25.27 -7.26 -5.31
CA PRO A 101 -26.71 -7.10 -5.30
C PRO A 101 -27.31 -8.49 -5.11
N MET A 102 -27.89 -8.74 -3.93
CA MET A 102 -28.78 -9.89 -3.77
C MET A 102 -29.97 -9.65 -4.71
N PRO A 103 -30.27 -10.58 -5.64
CA PRO A 103 -31.47 -10.47 -6.47
C PRO A 103 -32.69 -10.44 -5.55
N GLY A 104 -33.58 -9.48 -5.81
CA GLY A 104 -34.85 -9.35 -5.08
C GLY A 104 -35.74 -10.58 -5.29
N PRO A 105 -36.71 -10.82 -4.39
CA PRO A 105 -37.54 -12.02 -4.37
C PRO A 105 -38.51 -12.20 -5.56
N ASP A 106 -38.43 -11.38 -6.60
CA ASP A 106 -39.37 -11.34 -7.73
C ASP A 106 -38.82 -11.96 -9.04
N ASP A 107 -37.60 -12.50 -9.05
CA ASP A 107 -37.01 -13.18 -10.23
C ASP A 107 -36.93 -14.70 -10.02
N VAL A 108 -38.04 -15.31 -9.62
CA VAL A 108 -38.22 -16.77 -9.66
C VAL A 108 -39.03 -17.13 -10.92
N PRO A 109 -38.46 -17.84 -11.91
CA PRO A 109 -39.25 -18.36 -13.01
C PRO A 109 -40.31 -19.34 -12.47
N PRO A 110 -41.51 -19.38 -13.08
CA PRO A 110 -42.58 -20.26 -12.60
C PRO A 110 -42.13 -21.72 -12.65
N PHE A 111 -42.27 -22.39 -11.50
CA PHE A 111 -42.11 -23.83 -11.35
C PHE A 111 -43.05 -24.55 -12.32
N ILE A 112 -42.48 -25.28 -13.28
CA ILE A 112 -43.21 -26.19 -14.17
C ILE A 112 -43.16 -27.57 -13.49
N PRO A 113 -44.26 -28.09 -12.92
CA PRO A 113 -44.26 -29.42 -12.31
C PRO A 113 -44.32 -30.46 -13.42
N GLY A 114 -43.19 -31.02 -13.84
CA GLY A 114 -43.24 -32.06 -14.87
C GLY A 114 -41.97 -32.67 -15.45
N GLU A 115 -40.76 -32.30 -15.06
CA GLU A 115 -39.57 -32.92 -15.65
C GLU A 115 -38.55 -33.34 -14.59
N PHE A 116 -38.74 -34.56 -14.09
CA PHE A 116 -37.73 -35.32 -13.37
C PHE A 116 -36.82 -35.97 -14.41
N THR A 117 -35.60 -35.45 -14.59
CA THR A 117 -34.52 -36.23 -15.19
C THR A 117 -33.35 -36.23 -14.22
N ALA A 118 -33.17 -37.39 -13.60
CA ALA A 118 -32.06 -37.71 -12.73
C ALA A 118 -30.78 -37.83 -13.57
N GLU A 119 -29.68 -37.26 -13.08
CA GLU A 119 -28.35 -37.88 -13.26
C GLU A 119 -27.60 -37.81 -11.94
N GLU A 120 -27.58 -38.98 -11.28
CA GLU A 120 -26.71 -39.36 -10.19
C GLU A 120 -25.24 -39.16 -10.57
N GLY A 121 -24.47 -38.61 -9.64
CA GLY A 121 -23.02 -38.56 -9.65
C GLY A 121 -22.52 -38.56 -8.21
N ASP A 122 -22.87 -39.62 -7.51
CA ASP A 122 -22.42 -39.97 -6.17
C ASP A 122 -20.90 -40.21 -6.13
N ASP A 123 -20.35 -40.14 -4.91
CA ASP A 123 -19.07 -40.72 -4.47
C ASP A 123 -17.82 -39.82 -4.37
N LEU A 124 -17.62 -39.22 -3.18
CA LEU A 124 -16.29 -39.13 -2.54
C LEU A 124 -16.44 -39.17 -1.00
N PRO A 125 -16.08 -40.29 -0.35
CA PRO A 125 -16.09 -40.39 1.11
C PRO A 125 -14.80 -39.88 1.77
N PHE A 126 -14.96 -39.66 3.08
CA PHE A 126 -14.13 -39.00 4.08
C PHE A 126 -12.74 -39.59 4.36
#